data_AF-A0A1H8HAU1-F1
#
_entry.id   AF-A0A1H8HAU1-F1
#
_cell.length_a   1.000
_cell.length_b   1.000
_cell.length_c   1.000
_cell.angle_alpha   90.00
_cell.angle_beta   90.00
_cell.angle_gamma   90.00
#
_symmetry.space_group_name_H-M   'P 1'
#
loop_
_entity.id
_entity.type
_entity.pdbx_description
1 polymer ?
#
loop_
_entity_poly.entity_id
_entity_poly.type
_entity_poly.pdbx_seq_one_letter_code
_entity_poly.pdbx_strand_id
1 'polypeptide(L)'
;MTTQKLRIVVMNGQKIIQAMVNNEWETAGTIKKAEEGIKPGIYNIYLAKTPEDKKQYEGKILYVDKENEVFYQQAGKDFIVHQLNAINGKPIAGKDVAIEYDGQKANLTQTDALKKKKVLKI
;
A
#
# COMPACT_ATOMS: atom_id res chain seq x y z
N MET A 1 10.80 20.58 -4.59
CA MET A 1 11.08 19.20 -5.04
C MET A 1 9.92 18.78 -5.92
N THR A 2 10.16 18.48 -7.20
CA THR A 2 9.10 18.01 -8.11
C THR A 2 8.66 16.63 -7.63
N THR A 3 7.41 16.50 -7.18
CA THR A 3 6.85 15.20 -6.80
C THR A 3 6.81 14.32 -8.04
N GLN A 4 7.75 13.38 -8.15
CA GLN A 4 7.81 12.45 -9.27
C GLN A 4 6.60 11.51 -9.20
N LYS A 5 5.85 11.37 -10.29
CA LYS A 5 4.74 10.41 -10.33
C LYS A 5 5.32 8.99 -10.28
N LEU A 6 4.91 8.21 -9.29
CA LEU A 6 5.30 6.81 -9.13
C LEU A 6 4.15 5.87 -9.45
N ARG A 7 4.46 4.74 -10.07
CA ARG A 7 3.54 3.60 -10.22
C ARG A 7 4.26 2.29 -9.93
N ILE A 8 3.50 1.27 -9.57
CA ILE A 8 3.98 -0.09 -9.39
C ILE A 8 3.46 -0.92 -10.56
N VAL A 9 4.33 -1.66 -11.23
CA VAL A 9 3.95 -2.66 -12.23
C VAL A 9 4.25 -4.03 -11.65
N VAL A 10 3.22 -4.88 -11.60
CA VAL A 10 3.37 -6.29 -11.24
C VAL A 10 3.05 -7.14 -12.44
N MET A 11 4.01 -7.94 -12.89
CA MET A 11 3.84 -8.85 -14.02
C MET A 11 4.74 -10.06 -13.86
N ASN A 12 4.25 -11.25 -14.23
CA ASN A 12 5.01 -12.51 -14.17
C ASN A 12 5.68 -12.77 -12.79
N GLY A 13 5.01 -12.39 -11.70
CA GLY A 13 5.53 -12.54 -10.34
C GLY A 13 6.66 -11.58 -9.97
N GLN A 14 6.95 -10.58 -10.80
CA GLN A 14 7.91 -9.50 -10.54
C GLN A 14 7.18 -8.20 -10.24
N LYS A 15 7.80 -7.35 -9.42
CA LYS A 15 7.39 -6.00 -9.08
C LYS A 15 8.45 -5.01 -9.53
N ILE A 16 8.01 -3.98 -10.24
CA ILE A 16 8.82 -2.90 -10.77
C ILE A 16 8.22 -1.58 -10.26
N ILE A 17 9.04 -0.74 -9.64
CA ILE A 17 8.65 0.66 -9.37
C ILE A 17 9.04 1.47 -10.59
N GLN A 18 8.13 2.29 -11.08
CA GLN A 18 8.39 3.18 -12.21
C GLN A 18 8.11 4.63 -11.84
N ALA A 19 8.92 5.51 -12.39
CA ALA A 19 8.84 6.94 -12.25
C ALA A 19 8.50 7.59 -13.59
N MET A 20 7.70 8.65 -13.57
CA MET A 20 7.50 9.50 -14.75
C MET A 20 8.66 10.47 -14.89
N VAL A 21 9.42 10.34 -15.99
CA VAL A 21 10.57 11.18 -16.36
C VAL A 21 10.38 11.59 -17.81
N ASN A 22 10.41 12.90 -18.12
CA ASN A 22 10.24 13.40 -19.49
C ASN A 22 9.02 12.82 -20.24
N ASN A 23 7.89 12.63 -19.54
CA ASN A 23 6.66 11.98 -20.03
C ASN A 23 6.78 10.49 -20.39
N GLU A 24 7.89 9.84 -20.02
CA GLU A 24 8.09 8.39 -20.15
C GLU A 24 8.19 7.70 -18.79
N TRP A 25 7.76 6.44 -18.74
CA TRP A 25 7.82 5.64 -17.53
C TRP A 25 9.14 4.88 -17.49
N GLU A 26 10.03 5.30 -16.61
CA GLU A 26 11.33 4.68 -16.40
C GLU A 26 11.32 3.81 -15.15
N THR A 27 12.12 2.74 -15.15
CA THR A 27 12.29 1.88 -13.98
C THR A 27 13.07 2.62 -12.88
N ALA A 28 12.45 2.80 -11.72
CA ALA A 28 13.06 3.39 -10.55
C ALA A 28 13.59 2.27 -9.62
N GLY A 29 14.90 2.07 -9.62
CA GLY A 29 15.57 1.06 -8.81
C GLY A 29 15.54 -0.35 -9.40
N THR A 30 15.64 -1.36 -8.54
CA THR A 30 15.77 -2.77 -8.96
C THR A 30 14.41 -3.47 -9.12
N ILE A 31 14.30 -4.34 -10.12
CA ILE A 31 13.19 -5.28 -10.26
C ILE A 31 13.26 -6.32 -9.13
N LYS A 32 12.17 -6.47 -8.38
CA LYS A 32 12.09 -7.41 -7.24
C LYS A 32 11.01 -8.46 -7.50
N LYS A 33 11.03 -9.56 -6.75
CA LYS A 33 9.88 -10.48 -6.73
C LYS A 33 8.67 -9.74 -6.15
N ALA A 34 7.50 -9.91 -6.75
CA ALA A 34 6.26 -9.38 -6.21
C ALA A 34 5.92 -10.09 -4.91
N GLU A 35 5.44 -9.33 -3.93
CA GLU A 35 4.95 -9.89 -2.68
C GLU A 35 3.72 -10.78 -2.91
N GLU A 36 3.66 -11.88 -2.16
CA GLU A 36 2.50 -12.77 -2.18
C GLU A 36 1.22 -11.99 -1.85
N GLY A 37 0.18 -12.22 -2.65
CA GLY A 37 -1.11 -11.54 -2.52
C GLY A 37 -1.25 -10.30 -3.40
N ILE A 38 -0.17 -9.71 -3.92
CA ILE A 38 -0.27 -8.63 -4.93
C ILE A 38 -0.47 -9.27 -6.30
N LYS A 39 -1.60 -8.96 -6.94
CA LYS A 39 -1.95 -9.51 -8.26
C LYS A 39 -1.16 -8.81 -9.38
N PRO A 40 -1.02 -9.43 -10.55
CA PRO A 40 -0.54 -8.73 -11.74
C PRO A 40 -1.41 -7.52 -12.06
N GLY A 41 -0.79 -6.39 -12.42
CA GLY A 41 -1.48 -5.15 -12.70
C GLY A 41 -0.57 -3.92 -12.64
N ILE A 42 -1.14 -2.77 -13.00
CA ILE A 42 -0.51 -1.45 -12.88
C ILE A 42 -1.22 -0.69 -11.75
N TYR A 43 -0.46 -0.29 -10.74
CA TYR A 43 -0.94 0.44 -9.57
C TYR A 43 -0.39 1.86 -9.61
N ASN A 44 -1.25 2.80 -9.99
CA ASN A 44 -0.92 4.22 -10.11
C ASN A 44 -0.89 4.89 -8.73
N ILE A 45 0.10 4.57 -7.91
CA ILE A 45 0.21 5.07 -6.53
C ILE A 45 0.41 6.59 -6.44
N TYR A 46 0.79 7.26 -7.55
CA TYR A 46 0.77 8.73 -7.63
C TYR A 46 -0.63 9.34 -7.49
N LEU A 47 -1.70 8.54 -7.62
CA LEU A 47 -3.08 8.94 -7.35
C LEU A 47 -3.46 8.78 -5.87
N ALA A 48 -2.52 8.35 -5.02
CA ALA A 48 -2.80 8.12 -3.62
C ALA A 48 -3.16 9.42 -2.91
N LYS A 49 -4.19 9.33 -2.06
CA LYS A 49 -4.66 10.43 -1.22
C LYS A 49 -4.22 10.23 0.21
N THR A 50 -4.08 11.33 0.93
CA THR A 50 -3.95 11.33 2.38
C THR A 50 -5.26 10.84 3.02
N PRO A 51 -5.19 10.23 4.22
CA PRO A 51 -6.37 9.81 4.94
C PRO A 51 -7.08 11.03 5.56
N GLU A 52 -8.15 11.50 4.92
CA GLU A 52 -8.91 12.70 5.34
C GLU A 52 -10.42 12.44 5.44
N ASP A 53 -10.95 11.50 4.65
CA ASP A 53 -12.38 11.32 4.42
C ASP A 53 -13.01 10.21 5.28
N LYS A 54 -12.20 9.27 5.80
CA LYS A 54 -12.69 8.09 6.51
C LYS A 54 -11.88 7.83 7.78
N LYS A 55 -12.58 7.33 8.79
CA LYS A 55 -11.94 6.82 10.02
C LYS A 55 -11.22 5.51 9.79
N GLN A 56 -11.56 4.76 8.74
CA GLN A 56 -11.01 3.43 8.49
C GLN A 56 -10.81 3.15 7.00
N TYR A 57 -9.68 2.53 6.67
CA TYR A 57 -9.33 2.08 5.31
C TYR A 57 -8.98 0.59 5.33
N GLU A 58 -9.74 -0.20 4.58
CA GLU A 58 -9.52 -1.64 4.45
C GLU A 58 -8.99 -2.01 3.07
N GLY A 59 -8.02 -2.92 3.03
CA GLY A 59 -7.45 -3.43 1.78
C GLY A 59 -5.97 -3.74 1.88
N LYS A 60 -5.33 -3.84 0.72
CA LYS A 60 -4.00 -4.45 0.59
C LYS A 60 -2.89 -3.41 0.66
N ILE A 61 -1.85 -3.68 1.44
CA ILE A 61 -0.61 -2.88 1.37
C ILE A 61 0.13 -3.26 0.10
N LEU A 62 0.38 -2.30 -0.78
CA LEU A 62 1.08 -2.52 -2.06
C LEU A 62 2.59 -2.29 -1.95
N TYR A 63 2.99 -1.24 -1.22
CA TYR A 63 4.37 -0.82 -1.16
C TYR A 63 4.66 -0.10 0.16
N VAL A 64 5.82 -0.40 0.73
CA VAL A 64 6.36 0.27 1.91
C VAL A 64 7.63 0.98 1.47
N ASP A 65 7.57 2.30 1.44
CA ASP A 65 8.67 3.18 1.12
C ASP A 65 9.34 3.63 2.41
N LYS A 66 10.42 2.94 2.77
CA LYS A 66 11.16 3.25 4.00
C LYS A 66 11.99 4.52 3.87
N GLU A 67 12.32 4.93 2.65
CA GLU A 67 13.14 6.12 2.41
C GLU A 67 12.32 7.39 2.63
N ASN A 68 11.08 7.40 2.13
CA ASN A 68 10.14 8.50 2.32
C ASN A 68 9.23 8.34 3.56
N GLU A 69 9.50 7.35 4.41
CA GLU A 69 8.73 7.03 5.62
C GLU A 69 7.21 6.85 5.40
N VAL A 70 6.79 6.31 4.25
CA VAL A 70 5.37 6.12 3.90
C VAL A 70 5.07 4.69 3.43
N PHE A 71 3.79 4.32 3.45
CA PHE A 71 3.33 3.13 2.74
C PHE A 71 2.01 3.38 2.02
N TYR A 72 1.78 2.59 0.98
CA TYR A 72 0.65 2.71 0.08
C TYR A 72 -0.28 1.52 0.26
N GLN A 73 -1.56 1.80 0.50
CA GLN A 73 -2.64 0.82 0.58
C GLN A 73 -3.56 1.00 -0.63
N GLN A 74 -4.00 -0.12 -1.20
CA GLN A 74 -5.15 -0.14 -2.11
C GLN A 74 -6.42 -0.41 -1.29
N ALA A 75 -7.29 0.60 -1.20
CA ALA A 75 -8.58 0.50 -0.52
C ALA A 75 -9.70 0.50 -1.58
N GLY A 76 -10.15 -0.70 -1.97
CA GLY A 76 -11.06 -0.87 -3.10
C GLY A 76 -10.44 -0.39 -4.42
N LYS A 77 -10.97 0.70 -4.99
CA LYS A 77 -10.45 1.33 -6.22
C LYS A 77 -9.49 2.49 -5.96
N ASP A 78 -9.45 2.99 -4.73
CA ASP A 78 -8.62 4.13 -4.34
C ASP A 78 -7.25 3.66 -3.83
N PHE A 79 -6.29 4.57 -3.88
CA PHE A 79 -4.99 4.42 -3.24
C PHE A 79 -4.89 5.41 -2.08
N ILE A 80 -4.38 4.93 -0.95
CA ILE A 80 -4.19 5.73 0.26
C ILE A 80 -2.72 5.67 0.62
N VAL A 81 -2.14 6.83 0.92
CA VAL A 81 -0.76 6.94 1.42
C VAL A 81 -0.79 7.28 2.90
N HIS A 82 -0.08 6.49 3.69
CA HIS A 82 -0.02 6.63 5.13
C HIS A 82 1.43 6.90 5.57
N GLN A 83 1.59 7.75 6.59
CA GLN A 83 2.88 7.98 7.23
C GLN A 83 3.23 6.81 8.16
N LEU A 84 4.43 6.24 8.05
CA LEU A 84 4.86 5.10 8.88
C LEU A 84 4.87 5.46 10.36
N ASN A 85 5.30 6.67 10.71
CA ASN A 85 5.37 7.15 12.10
C ASN A 85 4.00 7.40 12.76
N ALA A 86 2.94 7.52 11.96
CA ALA A 86 1.58 7.72 12.44
C ALA A 86 0.85 6.40 12.75
N ILE A 87 1.44 5.25 12.38
CA ILE A 87 0.80 3.94 12.51
C ILE A 87 1.38 3.13 13.67
N ASN A 88 0.50 2.67 14.55
CA ASN A 88 0.77 1.63 15.52
C ASN A 88 0.67 0.27 14.82
N GLY A 89 1.83 -0.28 14.44
CA GLY A 89 1.94 -1.59 13.81
C GLY A 89 2.97 -1.60 12.68
N LYS A 90 3.34 -2.79 12.20
CA LYS A 90 4.30 -2.93 11.12
C LYS A 90 3.57 -3.23 9.80
N PRO A 91 3.53 -2.28 8.84
CA PRO A 91 2.97 -2.56 7.53
C PRO A 91 3.85 -3.55 6.76
N ILE A 92 3.20 -4.50 6.10
CA ILE A 92 3.86 -5.55 5.31
C ILE A 92 3.16 -5.60 3.95
N ALA A 93 3.89 -5.34 2.87
CA ALA A 93 3.35 -5.41 1.52
C ALA A 93 2.81 -6.83 1.21
N GLY A 94 1.70 -6.88 0.46
CA GLY A 94 0.95 -8.09 0.14
C GLY A 94 -0.17 -8.44 1.13
N LYS A 95 -0.09 -7.96 2.37
CA LYS A 95 -1.10 -8.24 3.42
C LYS A 95 -2.33 -7.37 3.30
N ASP A 96 -3.49 -7.98 3.56
CA ASP A 96 -4.74 -7.27 3.75
C ASP A 96 -4.83 -6.77 5.20
N VAL A 97 -5.13 -5.48 5.35
CA VAL A 97 -5.18 -4.79 6.64
C VAL A 97 -6.38 -3.85 6.70
N ALA A 98 -6.76 -3.52 7.93
CA ALA A 98 -7.58 -2.36 8.27
C ALA A 98 -6.70 -1.34 8.98
N ILE A 99 -6.72 -0.09 8.51
CA ILE A 99 -6.07 1.06 9.15
C ILE A 99 -7.16 1.94 9.72
N GLU A 100 -7.22 2.07 11.04
CA GLU A 100 -8.23 2.88 11.73
C GLU A 100 -7.58 4.06 12.45
N TYR A 101 -8.02 5.28 12.14
CA TYR A 101 -7.52 6.54 12.71
C TYR A 101 -8.34 6.94 13.95
N ASP A 102 -7.66 7.11 15.09
CA ASP A 102 -8.25 7.51 16.37
C ASP A 102 -8.02 9.01 16.71
N GLY A 103 -7.47 9.77 15.76
CA GLY A 103 -7.23 11.21 15.87
C GLY A 103 -5.73 11.55 15.99
N GLN A 104 -4.99 10.90 16.88
CA GLN A 104 -3.55 11.13 17.02
C GLN A 104 -2.70 10.10 16.27
N LYS A 105 -3.16 8.85 16.23
CA LYS A 105 -2.47 7.77 15.52
C LYS A 105 -3.49 6.92 14.78
N ALA A 106 -2.98 5.97 14.00
CA ALA A 106 -3.81 4.93 13.44
C ALA A 106 -3.33 3.55 13.85
N ASN A 107 -4.27 2.64 14.07
CA ASN A 107 -3.99 1.26 14.44
C ASN A 107 -4.08 0.38 13.19
N LEU A 108 -3.05 -0.44 12.98
CA LEU A 108 -3.01 -1.41 11.89
C LEU A 108 -3.44 -2.78 12.40
N THR A 109 -4.49 -3.32 11.81
CA THR A 109 -4.98 -4.68 12.11
C THR A 109 -4.92 -5.55 10.85
N GLN A 110 -4.27 -6.72 10.94
CA GLN A 110 -4.26 -7.67 9.82
C GLN A 110 -5.63 -8.34 9.68
N THR A 111 -6.27 -8.21 8.52
CA THR A 111 -7.60 -8.79 8.27
C THR A 111 -7.56 -10.29 7.98
N ASP A 112 -6.39 -10.83 7.62
CA ASP A 112 -6.18 -12.28 7.50
C ASP A 112 -6.46 -13.02 8.83
N ALA A 113 -6.18 -12.37 9.96
CA ALA A 113 -6.48 -12.90 11.30
C ALA A 113 -7.98 -12.84 11.63
N LEU A 114 -8.71 -11.84 11.11
CA LEU A 114 -10.14 -11.66 11.34
C LEU A 114 -10.99 -12.71 10.61
N LYS A 115 -10.56 -13.17 9.42
CA LYS A 115 -11.25 -14.26 8.70
C LYS A 115 -11.17 -15.58 9.45
N LYS A 116 -10.03 -15.92 10.08
CA LYS A 116 -9.92 -17.15 10.89
C LYS A 116 -10.80 -17.13 12.15
N LYS A 117 -10.96 -15.99 12.80
CA LYS A 117 -11.82 -15.87 14.00
C LYS A 117 -13.32 -16.06 13.71
N LYS A 118 -13.81 -15.70 12.51
CA LYS A 118 -15.22 -15.94 12.14
C LYS A 118 -15.54 -17.40 11.83
N VAL A 119 -14.55 -18.21 11.45
CA VAL A 119 -14.73 -19.63 11.08
C VAL A 119 -14.76 -20.55 12.31
N LEU A 120 -14.33 -20.10 13.48
CA LEU A 120 -14.25 -20.90 14.72
C LEU A 120 -15.50 -20.82 15.62
N LYS A 121 -16.64 -20.34 15.11
CA LYS A 121 -17.93 -20.52 15.78
C LYS A 121 -18.62 -21.75 15.19
N ILE A 122 -18.32 -22.93 15.73
CA ILE A 122 -19.11 -24.16 15.59
C ILE A 122 -19.53 -24.56 17.00
#